data_AF-A0A930A612-F1
#
_entry.id   AF-A0A930A612-F1
#
_cell.length_a   1.000
_cell.length_b   1.000
_cell.length_c   1.000
_cell.angle_alpha   90.00
_cell.angle_beta   90.00
_cell.angle_gamma   90.00
#
_symmetry.space_group_name_H-M   'P 1'
#
loop_
_entity.id
_entity.type
_entity.pdbx_description
1 polymer ?
#
loop_
_entity_poly.entity_id
_entity_poly.type
_entity_poly.pdbx_seq_one_letter_code
_entity_poly.pdbx_strand_id
1 'polypeptide(L)'
;MSTRQLSSIRDSYLYSIFNHGNKMDNLLKNYLAKSVVVDASAVDEAISNIRRYFKYPLVNDVLNAFTHKDGLYGKMLPIGSNINFQLPPPLPFFLAGNPQNLFGIAVLDRVANYAKDDSGRIDVDPKKLYVLLESAFIARVVQQNFSKLNNTTLYTEGASVYAHMLTRVLNKLFALNVDKVAFAKVLYLTAKYYFLAILKIQDSSMVQNYALKVSGLTEIAVRDIEAAFKPEDYATIATFITKLQESAYMVTNTMKDLTVRGYVEAFCKMYGDAALFALENFNYFIFNIASAVNGGFLNNQYAFDDIIGKSGDKLYAVVANFAKGK
;
A
#
# COMPACT_ATOMS: atom_id res chain seq x y z
N MET A 1 -3.06 -28.11 1.72
CA MET A 1 -3.23 -26.83 0.98
C MET A 1 -2.33 -25.80 1.64
N SER A 2 -1.45 -25.15 0.88
CA SER A 2 -0.63 -24.05 1.40
C SER A 2 -1.53 -22.91 1.85
N THR A 3 -1.40 -22.48 3.11
CA THR A 3 -2.18 -21.37 3.65
C THR A 3 -1.73 -20.08 2.96
N ARG A 4 -2.59 -19.44 2.16
CA ARG A 4 -2.30 -18.17 1.49
C ARG A 4 -1.87 -17.11 2.52
N GLN A 5 -0.65 -16.60 2.39
CA GLN A 5 -0.08 -15.57 3.27
C GLN A 5 0.42 -14.39 2.44
N LEU A 6 0.36 -13.19 3.01
CA LEU A 6 0.97 -11.99 2.42
C LEU A 6 2.47 -12.01 2.64
N SER A 7 3.21 -11.56 1.63
CA SER A 7 4.63 -11.27 1.76
C SER A 7 4.86 -10.16 2.78
N SER A 8 5.96 -10.30 3.52
CA SER A 8 6.50 -9.20 4.31
C SER A 8 6.97 -8.10 3.36
N ILE A 9 6.94 -6.84 3.82
CA ILE A 9 7.58 -5.75 3.06
C ILE A 9 9.07 -6.04 2.83
N ARG A 10 9.72 -6.78 3.74
CA ARG A 10 11.12 -7.18 3.62
C ARG A 10 11.41 -8.07 2.41
N ASP A 11 10.39 -8.76 1.90
CA ASP A 11 10.51 -9.65 0.75
C ASP A 11 10.41 -8.88 -0.58
N SER A 12 10.09 -7.58 -0.54
CA SER A 12 9.93 -6.75 -1.74
C SER A 12 11.27 -6.30 -2.33
N TYR A 13 11.31 -6.14 -3.65
CA TYR A 13 12.48 -5.62 -4.34
C TYR A 13 12.81 -4.20 -3.85
N LEU A 14 11.80 -3.34 -3.72
CA LEU A 14 11.98 -1.96 -3.27
C LEU A 14 12.58 -1.90 -1.87
N TYR A 15 12.13 -2.74 -0.93
CA TYR A 15 12.73 -2.78 0.42
C TYR A 15 14.20 -3.22 0.37
N SER A 16 14.53 -4.20 -0.47
CA SER A 16 15.91 -4.67 -0.60
C SER A 16 16.87 -3.56 -1.07
N ILE A 17 16.42 -2.64 -1.94
CA ILE A 17 17.19 -1.44 -2.32
C ILE A 17 17.47 -0.55 -1.10
N PHE A 18 16.44 -0.22 -0.31
CA PHE A 18 16.65 0.60 0.89
C PHE A 18 17.45 -0.11 1.97
N ASN A 19 17.38 -1.44 2.02
CA ASN A 19 18.06 -2.26 3.01
C ASN A 19 19.47 -2.70 2.59
N HIS A 20 20.05 -2.09 1.55
CA HIS A 20 21.44 -2.37 1.16
C HIS A 20 22.39 -2.16 2.35
N GLY A 21 23.11 -3.21 2.74
CA GLY A 21 23.97 -3.20 3.92
C GLY A 21 23.21 -3.13 5.26
N ASN A 22 21.99 -3.68 5.33
CA ASN A 22 21.10 -3.69 6.50
C ASN A 22 20.70 -2.29 7.01
N LYS A 23 20.79 -1.25 6.17
CA LYS A 23 20.52 0.14 6.55
C LYS A 23 19.09 0.33 7.05
N MET A 24 18.10 -0.17 6.32
CA MET A 24 16.69 -0.03 6.69
C MET A 24 16.34 -0.82 7.95
N ASP A 25 16.83 -2.05 8.08
CA ASP A 25 16.57 -2.85 9.28
C ASP A 25 17.20 -2.22 10.53
N ASN A 26 18.43 -1.70 10.42
CA ASN A 26 19.06 -0.98 11.52
C ASN A 26 18.33 0.33 11.83
N LEU A 27 17.83 1.03 10.82
CA LEU A 27 17.02 2.24 11.00
C LEU A 27 15.72 1.94 11.76
N LEU A 28 15.00 0.88 11.38
CA LEU A 28 13.78 0.43 12.07
C LEU A 28 14.07 -0.01 13.51
N LYS A 29 15.15 -0.77 13.75
CA LYS A 29 15.58 -1.15 15.10
C LYS A 29 15.91 0.07 15.95
N ASN A 30 16.66 1.02 15.41
CA ASN A 30 16.99 2.27 16.10
C ASN A 30 15.75 3.10 16.37
N TYR A 31 14.82 3.18 15.42
CA TYR A 31 13.55 3.86 15.61
C TYR A 31 12.75 3.22 16.73
N LEU A 32 12.60 1.89 16.73
CA LEU A 32 11.90 1.16 17.79
C LEU A 32 12.50 1.43 19.18
N ALA A 33 13.83 1.45 19.28
CA ALA A 33 14.55 1.65 20.54
C ALA A 33 14.54 3.11 21.04
N LYS A 34 14.56 4.09 20.13
CA LYS A 34 14.73 5.51 20.47
C LYS A 34 13.44 6.34 20.38
N SER A 35 12.41 5.85 19.69
CA SER A 35 11.09 6.49 19.65
C SER A 35 10.31 6.23 20.94
N VAL A 36 9.51 7.21 21.33
CA VAL A 36 8.55 7.10 22.42
C VAL A 36 7.20 6.62 21.89
N VAL A 37 6.48 5.85 22.70
CA VAL A 37 5.08 5.54 22.43
C VAL A 37 4.26 6.77 22.80
N VAL A 38 3.49 7.29 21.85
CA VAL A 38 2.57 8.41 22.09
C VAL A 38 1.37 7.88 22.86
N ASP A 39 1.13 8.47 24.03
CA ASP A 39 -0.06 8.16 24.83
C ASP A 39 -1.30 8.87 24.28
N ALA A 40 -2.48 8.28 24.48
CA ALA A 40 -3.73 8.87 24.06
C ALA A 40 -3.97 10.25 24.71
N SER A 41 -3.48 10.46 25.93
CA SER A 41 -3.58 11.76 26.61
C SER A 41 -2.78 12.87 25.93
N ALA A 42 -1.72 12.54 25.19
CA ALA A 42 -0.90 13.54 24.50
C ALA A 42 -1.56 14.05 23.21
N VAL A 43 -2.54 13.33 22.67
CA VAL A 43 -3.28 13.65 21.43
C VAL A 43 -4.79 13.68 21.68
N ASP A 44 -5.20 14.03 22.89
CA ASP A 44 -6.58 13.95 23.39
C ASP A 44 -7.56 14.80 22.58
N GLU A 45 -7.15 15.99 22.14
CA GLU A 45 -7.93 16.87 21.27
C GLU A 45 -8.21 16.19 19.92
N ALA A 46 -7.18 15.60 19.31
CA ALA A 46 -7.33 14.88 18.05
C ALA A 46 -8.23 13.64 18.21
N ILE A 47 -8.05 12.87 19.28
CA ILE A 47 -8.92 11.72 19.60
C ILE A 47 -10.38 12.16 19.77
N SER A 48 -10.62 13.26 20.49
CA SER A 48 -11.95 13.79 20.74
C SER A 48 -12.62 14.23 19.43
N ASN A 49 -11.88 14.89 18.54
CA ASN A 49 -12.34 15.27 17.22
C ASN A 49 -12.68 14.04 16.36
N ILE A 50 -11.83 13.00 16.37
CA ILE A 50 -12.09 11.75 15.64
C ILE A 50 -13.40 11.11 16.14
N ARG A 51 -13.56 10.92 17.46
CA ARG A 51 -14.76 10.30 18.05
C ARG A 51 -16.04 11.06 17.70
N ARG A 52 -15.98 12.39 17.71
CA ARG A 52 -17.16 13.24 17.45
C ARG A 52 -17.56 13.22 15.97
N TYR A 53 -16.59 13.41 15.08
CA TYR A 53 -16.88 13.75 13.69
C TYR A 53 -16.73 12.59 12.71
N PHE A 54 -15.88 11.61 12.98
CA PHE A 54 -15.60 10.56 11.98
C PHE A 54 -16.67 9.48 12.06
N LYS A 55 -17.12 9.02 10.89
CA LYS A 55 -18.17 7.97 10.74
C LYS A 55 -17.64 6.74 10.01
N TYR A 56 -16.33 6.54 10.03
CA TYR A 56 -15.68 5.40 9.40
C TYR A 56 -15.94 4.10 10.19
N PRO A 57 -15.94 2.92 9.54
CA PRO A 57 -16.40 1.68 10.16
C PRO A 57 -15.59 1.22 11.39
N LEU A 58 -14.30 1.59 11.44
CA LEU A 58 -13.30 1.12 12.40
C LEU A 58 -12.93 2.13 13.49
N VAL A 59 -13.59 3.30 13.55
CA VAL A 59 -13.19 4.39 14.47
C VAL A 59 -13.04 3.91 15.91
N ASN A 60 -14.05 3.19 16.42
CA ASN A 60 -14.03 2.72 17.80
C ASN A 60 -12.97 1.65 18.03
N ASP A 61 -12.83 0.69 17.11
CA ASP A 61 -11.88 -0.41 17.21
C ASP A 61 -10.44 0.10 17.22
N VAL A 62 -10.12 1.01 16.30
CA VAL A 62 -8.79 1.63 16.17
C VAL A 62 -8.46 2.48 17.40
N LEU A 63 -9.39 3.35 17.83
CA LEU A 63 -9.15 4.18 19.00
C LEU A 63 -9.04 3.36 20.28
N ASN A 64 -9.85 2.30 20.44
CA ASN A 64 -9.73 1.40 21.58
C ASN A 64 -8.38 0.67 21.58
N ALA A 65 -7.95 0.14 20.44
CA ALA A 65 -6.66 -0.53 20.32
C ALA A 65 -5.49 0.42 20.62
N PHE A 66 -5.56 1.66 20.16
CA PHE A 66 -4.54 2.68 20.43
C PHE A 66 -4.53 3.10 21.91
N THR A 67 -5.69 3.45 22.48
CA THR A 67 -5.81 3.91 23.88
C THR A 67 -5.39 2.84 24.88
N HIS A 68 -5.76 1.57 24.65
CA HIS A 68 -5.43 0.48 25.55
C HIS A 68 -4.10 -0.22 25.20
N LYS A 69 -3.38 0.27 24.18
CA LYS A 69 -2.11 -0.30 23.72
C LYS A 69 -2.24 -1.78 23.34
N ASP A 70 -3.40 -2.17 22.81
CA ASP A 70 -3.69 -3.52 22.33
C ASP A 70 -3.13 -3.69 20.91
N GLY A 71 -1.80 -3.88 20.86
CA GLY A 71 -1.01 -4.14 19.67
C GLY A 71 -1.12 -3.13 18.53
N LEU A 72 -1.53 -1.91 18.85
CA LEU A 72 -1.45 -0.75 17.99
C LEU A 72 -0.76 0.38 18.76
N TYR A 73 0.28 0.96 18.16
CA TYR A 73 1.08 2.01 18.77
C TYR A 73 1.30 3.17 17.78
N GLY A 74 1.06 4.40 18.22
CA GLY A 74 1.64 5.59 17.61
C GLY A 74 3.01 5.83 18.21
N LYS A 75 4.04 6.01 17.39
CA LYS A 75 5.40 6.33 17.86
C LYS A 75 5.93 7.60 17.20
N MET A 76 6.78 8.29 17.95
CA MET A 76 7.44 9.52 17.51
C MET A 76 8.81 9.62 18.17
N LEU A 77 9.78 10.26 17.53
CA LEU A 77 11.06 10.58 18.14
C LEU A 77 10.87 11.67 19.23
N PRO A 78 11.57 11.60 20.37
CA PRO A 78 11.45 12.58 21.43
C PRO A 78 12.06 13.95 21.06
N ILE A 79 11.46 15.04 21.58
CA ILE A 79 11.98 16.41 21.45
C ILE A 79 13.39 16.50 22.01
N GLY A 80 14.25 17.30 21.37
CA GLY A 80 15.55 17.69 21.93
C GLY A 80 16.56 16.55 22.05
N SER A 81 16.25 15.39 21.50
CA SER A 81 17.18 14.27 21.42
C SER A 81 18.21 14.50 20.32
N ASN A 82 19.48 14.14 20.57
CA ASN A 82 20.54 14.12 19.55
C ASN A 82 20.34 12.95 18.56
N ILE A 83 19.13 12.83 18.01
CA ILE A 83 18.74 11.81 17.05
C ILE A 83 18.88 12.38 15.65
N ASN A 84 19.89 11.91 14.93
CA ASN A 84 20.17 12.34 13.55
C ASN A 84 19.68 11.30 12.51
N PHE A 85 18.45 10.80 12.68
CA PHE A 85 17.82 9.94 11.68
C PHE A 85 16.31 10.15 11.66
N GLN A 86 15.69 9.85 10.51
CA GLN A 86 14.25 9.83 10.35
C GLN A 86 13.88 8.60 9.50
N LEU A 87 12.69 8.03 9.74
CA LEU A 87 12.15 7.05 8.83
C LEU A 87 11.81 7.69 7.47
N PRO A 88 12.11 7.00 6.36
CA PRO A 88 11.85 7.53 5.04
C PRO A 88 10.34 7.56 4.77
N PRO A 89 9.86 8.49 3.91
CA PRO A 89 8.43 8.66 3.65
C PRO A 89 7.66 7.39 3.24
N PRO A 90 8.25 6.42 2.49
CA PRO A 90 7.60 5.14 2.18
C PRO A 90 7.17 4.30 3.39
N LEU A 91 7.60 4.62 4.62
CA LEU A 91 7.24 3.90 5.85
C LEU A 91 6.38 4.75 6.80
N PRO A 92 5.13 5.11 6.41
CA PRO A 92 4.19 5.81 7.30
C PRO A 92 3.72 4.93 8.46
N PHE A 93 3.78 3.61 8.29
CA PHE A 93 3.59 2.62 9.33
C PHE A 93 4.44 1.38 9.01
N PHE A 94 4.60 0.49 9.99
CA PHE A 94 5.18 -0.83 9.78
C PHE A 94 4.69 -1.82 10.84
N LEU A 95 4.93 -3.11 10.59
CA LEU A 95 4.61 -4.19 11.52
C LEU A 95 5.86 -4.61 12.27
N ALA A 96 5.73 -4.83 13.57
CA ALA A 96 6.83 -5.28 14.44
C ALA A 96 6.39 -6.48 15.29
N GLY A 97 7.37 -7.23 15.81
CA GLY A 97 7.12 -8.44 16.59
C GLY A 97 7.27 -9.72 15.77
N ASN A 98 6.66 -10.80 16.26
CA ASN A 98 6.67 -12.12 15.61
C ASN A 98 5.26 -12.45 15.08
N PRO A 99 5.09 -13.49 14.25
CA PRO A 99 3.78 -13.82 13.66
C PRO A 99 2.65 -14.02 14.68
N GLN A 100 2.97 -14.52 15.89
CA GLN A 100 2.01 -14.76 16.96
C GLN A 100 1.68 -13.49 17.77
N ASN A 101 2.64 -12.57 17.88
CA ASN A 101 2.52 -11.33 18.64
C ASN A 101 2.98 -10.15 17.78
N LEU A 102 2.15 -9.86 16.78
CA LEU A 102 2.39 -8.83 15.78
C LEU A 102 1.74 -7.52 16.23
N PHE A 103 2.48 -6.42 16.09
CA PHE A 103 2.05 -5.09 16.46
C PHE A 103 2.07 -4.15 15.26
N GLY A 104 1.06 -3.28 15.17
CA GLY A 104 1.02 -2.17 14.23
C GLY A 104 1.69 -0.93 14.81
N ILE A 105 2.61 -0.31 14.08
CA ILE A 105 3.28 0.92 14.48
C ILE A 105 3.01 2.01 13.45
N ALA A 106 2.29 3.04 13.87
CA ALA A 106 2.10 4.28 13.12
C ALA A 106 3.24 5.25 13.41
N VAL A 107 3.87 5.79 12.36
CA VAL A 107 5.02 6.71 12.43
C VAL A 107 4.51 8.14 12.39
N LEU A 108 4.55 8.85 13.51
CA LEU A 108 3.92 10.17 13.65
C LEU A 108 4.85 11.35 13.30
N ASP A 109 6.14 11.11 13.12
CA ASP A 109 7.18 12.14 12.97
C ASP A 109 6.97 13.13 11.81
N ARG A 110 6.16 12.78 10.81
CA ARG A 110 5.89 13.60 9.63
C ARG A 110 4.55 14.34 9.68
N VAL A 111 3.70 14.00 10.64
CA VAL A 111 2.32 14.51 10.71
C VAL A 111 1.99 15.19 12.02
N ALA A 112 2.82 14.99 13.04
CA ALA A 112 2.64 15.48 14.38
C ALA A 112 3.86 16.30 14.81
N ASN A 113 3.63 17.28 15.67
CA ASN A 113 4.68 18.06 16.33
C ASN A 113 4.36 18.13 17.82
N TYR A 114 5.40 18.18 18.65
CA TYR A 114 5.16 18.51 20.04
C TYR A 114 4.79 19.98 20.18
N ALA A 115 3.83 20.27 21.04
CA ALA A 115 3.45 21.63 21.39
C ALA A 115 4.64 22.35 22.04
N LYS A 116 4.72 23.67 21.82
CA LYS A 116 5.84 24.51 22.31
C LYS A 116 5.72 24.92 23.78
N ASP A 117 4.67 24.46 24.47
CA ASP A 117 4.26 24.91 25.80
C ASP A 117 4.75 23.99 26.94
N ASP A 118 5.71 23.11 26.66
CA ASP A 118 6.27 22.10 27.59
C ASP A 118 5.22 21.19 28.25
N SER A 119 3.97 21.20 27.76
CA SER A 119 2.86 20.39 28.29
C SER A 119 2.98 18.90 27.97
N GLY A 120 3.87 18.55 27.02
CA GLY A 120 3.94 17.20 26.45
C GLY A 120 2.81 16.88 25.46
N ARG A 121 1.92 17.85 25.17
CA ARG A 121 0.89 17.72 24.12
C ARG A 121 1.54 17.57 22.75
N ILE A 122 0.87 16.83 21.89
CA ILE A 122 1.25 16.60 20.50
C ILE A 122 0.15 17.15 19.59
N ASP A 123 0.51 18.16 18.81
CA ASP A 123 -0.34 18.77 17.80
C ASP A 123 -0.31 17.91 16.52
N VAL A 124 -1.45 17.36 16.16
CA VAL A 124 -1.60 16.49 14.98
C VAL A 124 -2.98 16.69 14.35
N ASP A 125 -3.01 16.68 13.01
CA ASP A 125 -4.28 16.70 12.29
C ASP A 125 -5.08 15.41 12.58
N PRO A 126 -6.35 15.50 13.00
CA PRO A 126 -7.16 14.33 13.35
C PRO A 126 -7.30 13.30 12.22
N LYS A 127 -7.37 13.74 10.95
CA LYS A 127 -7.50 12.81 9.82
C LYS A 127 -6.19 12.07 9.58
N LYS A 128 -5.06 12.77 9.59
CA LYS A 128 -3.73 12.16 9.45
C LYS A 128 -3.46 11.15 10.56
N LEU A 129 -3.75 11.52 11.81
CA LEU A 129 -3.61 10.60 12.95
C LEU A 129 -4.45 9.34 12.74
N TYR A 130 -5.74 9.51 12.44
CA TYR A 130 -6.65 8.38 12.26
C TYR A 130 -6.20 7.45 11.14
N VAL A 131 -5.89 7.99 9.95
CA VAL A 131 -5.50 7.16 8.79
C VAL A 131 -4.24 6.35 9.08
N LEU A 132 -3.24 6.93 9.76
CA LEU A 132 -2.03 6.19 10.12
C LEU A 132 -2.31 5.07 11.12
N LEU A 133 -3.09 5.35 12.17
CA LEU A 133 -3.48 4.36 13.18
C LEU A 133 -4.32 3.25 12.56
N GLU A 134 -5.32 3.60 11.76
CA GLU A 134 -6.18 2.65 11.06
C GLU A 134 -5.39 1.76 10.10
N SER A 135 -4.44 2.34 9.36
CA SER A 135 -3.64 1.56 8.41
C SER A 135 -2.72 0.57 9.12
N ALA A 136 -2.10 0.97 10.24
CA ALA A 136 -1.30 0.06 11.07
C ALA A 136 -2.17 -1.05 11.70
N PHE A 137 -3.38 -0.71 12.14
CA PHE A 137 -4.36 -1.66 12.67
C PHE A 137 -4.80 -2.69 11.62
N ILE A 138 -5.27 -2.21 10.47
CA ILE A 138 -5.68 -3.06 9.34
C ILE A 138 -4.53 -3.96 8.93
N ALA A 139 -3.31 -3.41 8.76
CA ALA A 139 -2.16 -4.19 8.36
C ALA A 139 -1.85 -5.35 9.31
N ARG A 140 -1.96 -5.13 10.63
CA ARG A 140 -1.78 -6.20 11.64
C ARG A 140 -2.84 -7.28 11.46
N VAL A 141 -4.12 -6.90 11.44
CA VAL A 141 -5.23 -7.87 11.36
C VAL A 141 -5.19 -8.65 10.06
N VAL A 142 -4.96 -7.97 8.94
CA VAL A 142 -4.86 -8.57 7.61
C VAL A 142 -3.65 -9.49 7.51
N GLN A 143 -2.46 -9.08 7.97
CA GLN A 143 -1.25 -9.91 7.91
C GLN A 143 -1.45 -11.24 8.65
N GLN A 144 -2.12 -11.23 9.80
CA GLN A 144 -2.37 -12.44 10.60
C GLN A 144 -3.47 -13.33 10.02
N ASN A 145 -4.39 -12.76 9.24
CA ASN A 145 -5.64 -13.43 8.87
C ASN A 145 -5.90 -13.50 7.36
N PHE A 146 -4.93 -13.17 6.51
CA PHE A 146 -5.14 -12.95 5.08
C PHE A 146 -5.77 -14.13 4.32
N SER A 147 -5.53 -15.36 4.76
CA SER A 147 -6.18 -16.55 4.18
C SER A 147 -7.70 -16.52 4.29
N LYS A 148 -8.25 -15.82 5.30
CA LYS A 148 -9.70 -15.65 5.50
C LYS A 148 -10.27 -14.45 4.73
N LEU A 149 -9.42 -13.56 4.20
CA LEU A 149 -9.86 -12.42 3.39
C LEU A 149 -10.10 -12.88 1.94
N ASN A 150 -11.19 -13.60 1.72
CA ASN A 150 -11.59 -14.08 0.39
C ASN A 150 -12.91 -13.41 -0.01
N ASN A 151 -12.83 -12.40 -0.87
CA ASN A 151 -13.99 -11.57 -1.22
C ASN A 151 -13.91 -11.16 -2.70
N THR A 152 -15.01 -11.30 -3.44
CA THR A 152 -15.07 -10.96 -4.88
C THR A 152 -14.75 -9.50 -5.16
N THR A 153 -15.10 -8.56 -4.27
CA THR A 153 -14.77 -7.14 -4.41
C THR A 153 -13.26 -6.90 -4.41
N LEU A 154 -12.50 -7.68 -3.64
CA LEU A 154 -11.03 -7.65 -3.69
C LEU A 154 -10.51 -7.99 -5.09
N TYR A 155 -11.14 -8.99 -5.72
CA TYR A 155 -10.74 -9.49 -7.03
C TYR A 155 -11.21 -8.59 -8.17
N THR A 156 -12.37 -7.96 -8.06
CA THR A 156 -12.88 -7.07 -9.10
C THR A 156 -12.38 -5.64 -8.92
N GLU A 157 -12.73 -5.02 -7.80
CA GLU A 157 -12.46 -3.60 -7.57
C GLU A 157 -10.98 -3.39 -7.22
N GLY A 158 -10.40 -4.28 -6.40
CA GLY A 158 -8.99 -4.19 -6.04
C GLY A 158 -8.05 -4.40 -7.21
N ALA A 159 -8.30 -5.39 -8.05
CA ALA A 159 -7.53 -5.59 -9.27
C ALA A 159 -7.69 -4.40 -10.24
N SER A 160 -8.90 -3.86 -10.38
CA SER A 160 -9.14 -2.69 -11.23
C SER A 160 -8.37 -1.47 -10.75
N VAL A 161 -8.50 -1.08 -9.47
CA VAL A 161 -7.80 0.08 -8.90
C VAL A 161 -6.28 -0.09 -9.01
N TYR A 162 -5.77 -1.27 -8.66
CA TYR A 162 -4.34 -1.55 -8.73
C TYR A 162 -3.81 -1.49 -10.17
N ALA A 163 -4.49 -2.15 -11.11
CA ALA A 163 -4.08 -2.19 -12.51
C ALA A 163 -4.07 -0.78 -13.11
N HIS A 164 -5.09 0.04 -12.86
CA HIS A 164 -5.13 1.43 -13.33
C HIS A 164 -4.06 2.30 -12.66
N MET A 165 -3.76 2.08 -11.37
CA MET A 165 -2.68 2.78 -10.66
C MET A 165 -1.33 2.58 -11.38
N LEU A 166 -1.00 1.33 -11.73
CA LEU A 166 0.26 1.02 -12.42
C LEU A 166 0.25 1.51 -13.88
N THR A 167 -0.84 1.24 -14.60
CA THR A 167 -0.97 1.58 -16.03
C THR A 167 -0.99 3.09 -16.26
N ARG A 168 -1.50 3.91 -15.33
CA ARG A 168 -1.49 5.38 -15.46
C ARG A 168 -0.07 5.94 -15.55
N VAL A 169 0.88 5.38 -14.79
CA VAL A 169 2.29 5.78 -14.86
C VAL A 169 2.87 5.44 -16.24
N LEU A 170 2.63 4.22 -16.72
CA LEU A 170 3.07 3.79 -18.05
C LEU A 170 2.43 4.64 -19.16
N ASN A 171 1.15 4.97 -19.02
CA ASN A 171 0.45 5.84 -19.96
C ASN A 171 1.05 7.25 -19.98
N LYS A 172 1.43 7.80 -18.82
CA LYS A 172 2.07 9.11 -18.74
C LYS A 172 3.46 9.12 -19.41
N LEU A 173 4.18 8.00 -19.32
CA LEU A 173 5.52 7.86 -19.91
C LEU A 173 5.48 7.59 -21.43
N PHE A 174 4.53 6.78 -21.90
CA PHE A 174 4.57 6.19 -23.25
C PHE A 174 3.30 6.41 -24.09
N ALA A 175 2.36 7.22 -23.62
CA ALA A 175 1.10 7.56 -24.30
C ALA A 175 0.31 6.33 -24.78
N LEU A 176 0.19 5.32 -23.92
CA LEU A 176 -0.46 4.03 -24.23
C LEU A 176 -1.90 4.19 -24.71
N ASN A 177 -2.62 5.20 -24.22
CA ASN A 177 -4.02 5.48 -24.57
C ASN A 177 -4.26 5.85 -26.03
N VAL A 178 -3.20 6.13 -26.81
CA VAL A 178 -3.30 6.30 -28.27
C VAL A 178 -3.70 5.00 -28.95
N ASP A 179 -3.27 3.85 -28.41
CA ASP A 179 -3.70 2.52 -28.83
C ASP A 179 -4.48 1.83 -27.69
N LYS A 180 -5.81 1.77 -27.86
CA LYS A 180 -6.71 1.15 -26.87
C LYS A 180 -6.38 -0.31 -26.59
N VAL A 181 -5.91 -1.06 -27.58
CA VAL A 181 -5.56 -2.48 -27.42
C VAL A 181 -4.26 -2.60 -26.65
N ALA A 182 -3.26 -1.78 -26.96
CA ALA A 182 -2.01 -1.73 -26.19
C ALA A 182 -2.27 -1.39 -24.72
N PHE A 183 -3.07 -0.34 -24.47
CA PHE A 183 -3.47 0.03 -23.12
C PHE A 183 -4.16 -1.12 -22.39
N ALA A 184 -5.12 -1.80 -23.03
CA ALA A 184 -5.84 -2.92 -22.45
C ALA A 184 -4.93 -4.13 -22.18
N LYS A 185 -3.94 -4.41 -23.03
CA LYS A 185 -2.94 -5.47 -22.79
C LYS A 185 -2.07 -5.17 -21.57
N VAL A 186 -1.63 -3.92 -21.41
CA VAL A 186 -0.90 -3.51 -20.20
C VAL A 186 -1.79 -3.65 -18.97
N LEU A 187 -3.05 -3.23 -19.06
CA LEU A 187 -4.01 -3.34 -17.96
C LEU A 187 -4.27 -4.81 -17.57
N TYR A 188 -4.32 -5.72 -18.55
CA TYR A 188 -4.39 -7.16 -18.31
C TYR A 188 -3.18 -7.67 -17.53
N LEU A 189 -1.96 -7.32 -17.96
CA LEU A 189 -0.72 -7.74 -17.32
C LEU A 189 -0.57 -7.17 -15.89
N THR A 190 -0.93 -5.90 -15.67
CA THR A 190 -0.89 -5.30 -14.33
C THR A 190 -1.96 -5.88 -13.40
N ALA A 191 -3.13 -6.26 -13.92
CA ALA A 191 -4.12 -7.01 -13.16
C ALA A 191 -3.60 -8.40 -12.76
N LYS A 192 -2.91 -9.12 -13.66
CA LYS A 192 -2.27 -10.39 -13.30
C LYS A 192 -1.19 -10.21 -12.23
N TYR A 193 -0.38 -9.16 -12.33
CA TYR A 193 0.60 -8.83 -11.31
C TYR A 193 -0.05 -8.66 -9.93
N TYR A 194 -1.18 -7.95 -9.84
CA TYR A 194 -1.94 -7.84 -8.59
C TYR A 194 -2.28 -9.22 -7.98
N PHE A 195 -2.83 -10.14 -8.77
CA PHE A 195 -3.21 -11.45 -8.24
C PHE A 195 -2.01 -12.32 -7.84
N LEU A 196 -1.00 -12.39 -8.69
CA LEU A 196 0.16 -13.28 -8.52
C LEU A 196 1.13 -12.73 -7.47
N ALA A 197 1.46 -11.44 -7.53
CA ALA A 197 2.47 -10.81 -6.70
C ALA A 197 1.91 -10.31 -5.37
N ILE A 198 0.76 -9.61 -5.41
CA ILE A 198 0.19 -8.90 -4.24
C ILE A 198 -0.71 -9.83 -3.43
N LEU A 199 -1.63 -10.55 -4.09
CA LEU A 199 -2.57 -11.44 -3.41
C LEU A 199 -2.07 -12.88 -3.26
N LYS A 200 -0.96 -13.25 -3.91
CA LYS A 200 -0.40 -14.61 -3.91
C LYS A 200 -1.41 -15.70 -4.29
N ILE A 201 -2.28 -15.41 -5.28
CA ILE A 201 -3.23 -16.38 -5.82
C ILE A 201 -2.53 -17.20 -6.91
N GLN A 202 -2.56 -18.54 -6.77
CA GLN A 202 -1.91 -19.47 -7.70
C GLN A 202 -2.88 -20.10 -8.71
N ASP A 203 -4.18 -19.90 -8.55
CA ASP A 203 -5.20 -20.37 -9.49
C ASP A 203 -5.12 -19.54 -10.79
N SER A 204 -4.46 -20.10 -11.80
CA SER A 204 -4.20 -19.43 -13.08
C SER A 204 -5.49 -19.12 -13.84
N SER A 205 -6.47 -20.01 -13.82
CA SER A 205 -7.76 -19.82 -14.49
C SER A 205 -8.54 -18.67 -13.86
N MET A 206 -8.59 -18.60 -12.53
CA MET A 206 -9.20 -17.49 -11.81
C MET A 206 -8.51 -16.16 -12.13
N VAL A 207 -7.17 -16.14 -12.05
CA VAL A 207 -6.35 -14.95 -12.33
C VAL A 207 -6.63 -14.43 -13.74
N GLN A 208 -6.62 -15.32 -14.73
CA GLN A 208 -6.87 -14.98 -16.14
C GLN A 208 -8.28 -14.40 -16.32
N ASN A 209 -9.31 -15.05 -15.77
CA ASN A 209 -10.69 -14.60 -15.91
C ASN A 209 -10.92 -13.19 -15.35
N TYR A 210 -10.36 -12.89 -14.17
CA TYR A 210 -10.47 -11.53 -13.62
C TYR A 210 -9.61 -10.52 -14.37
N ALA A 211 -8.41 -10.89 -14.82
CA ALA A 211 -7.56 -9.99 -15.60
C ALA A 211 -8.22 -9.62 -16.95
N LEU A 212 -8.87 -10.57 -17.63
CA LEU A 212 -9.66 -10.32 -18.84
C LEU A 212 -10.83 -9.37 -18.55
N LYS A 213 -11.53 -9.57 -17.42
CA LYS A 213 -12.62 -8.69 -17.01
C LYS A 213 -12.14 -7.26 -16.75
N VAL A 214 -10.98 -7.08 -16.12
CA VAL A 214 -10.40 -5.76 -15.85
C VAL A 214 -9.95 -5.08 -17.14
N SER A 215 -9.35 -5.82 -18.08
CA SER A 215 -8.86 -5.25 -19.34
C SER A 215 -9.94 -5.06 -20.40
N GLY A 216 -11.05 -5.80 -20.32
CA GLY A 216 -12.08 -5.85 -21.37
C GLY A 216 -11.63 -6.63 -22.62
N LEU A 217 -10.53 -7.39 -22.54
CA LEU A 217 -10.03 -8.20 -23.65
C LEU A 217 -10.65 -9.60 -23.66
N THR A 218 -10.56 -10.26 -24.81
CA THR A 218 -10.87 -11.69 -24.98
C THR A 218 -9.61 -12.54 -24.81
N GLU A 219 -9.76 -13.83 -24.53
CA GLU A 219 -8.63 -14.77 -24.45
C GLU A 219 -7.76 -14.77 -25.72
N ILE A 220 -8.39 -14.68 -26.89
CA ILE A 220 -7.70 -14.63 -28.17
C ILE A 220 -6.80 -13.40 -28.26
N ALA A 221 -7.26 -12.24 -27.78
CA ALA A 221 -6.51 -10.98 -27.84
C ALA A 221 -5.28 -10.95 -26.93
N VAL A 222 -5.23 -11.81 -25.91
CA VAL A 222 -4.11 -11.91 -24.96
C VAL A 222 -3.23 -13.14 -25.16
N ARG A 223 -3.59 -14.07 -26.05
CA ARG A 223 -2.91 -15.37 -26.18
C ARG A 223 -1.39 -15.24 -26.35
N ASP A 224 -0.94 -14.37 -27.24
CA ASP A 224 0.48 -14.25 -27.58
C ASP A 224 1.27 -13.57 -26.46
N ILE A 225 0.68 -12.57 -25.78
CA ILE A 225 1.31 -11.91 -24.64
C ILE A 225 1.28 -12.81 -23.39
N GLU A 226 0.24 -13.60 -23.22
CA GLU A 226 0.11 -14.60 -22.14
C GLU A 226 1.21 -15.66 -22.27
N ALA A 227 1.44 -16.17 -23.48
CA ALA A 227 2.50 -17.14 -23.75
C ALA A 227 3.91 -16.57 -23.52
N ALA A 228 4.09 -15.25 -23.63
CA ALA A 228 5.36 -14.59 -23.41
C ALA A 228 5.71 -14.42 -21.92
N PHE A 229 4.72 -14.40 -21.02
CA PHE A 229 4.89 -14.17 -19.59
C PHE A 229 4.78 -15.46 -18.78
N LYS A 230 5.73 -15.68 -17.88
CA LYS A 230 5.76 -16.81 -16.94
C LYS A 230 5.45 -16.34 -15.52
N PRO A 231 5.05 -17.24 -14.59
CA PRO A 231 4.75 -16.86 -13.21
C PRO A 231 5.87 -16.08 -12.51
N GLU A 232 7.14 -16.42 -12.77
CA GLU A 232 8.32 -15.76 -12.21
C GLU A 232 8.48 -14.30 -12.67
N ASP A 233 7.96 -13.95 -13.85
CA ASP A 233 8.03 -12.57 -14.36
C ASP A 233 7.21 -11.63 -13.46
N TYR A 234 6.21 -12.16 -12.76
CA TYR A 234 5.38 -11.41 -11.81
C TYR A 234 5.94 -11.41 -10.37
N ALA A 235 7.12 -11.98 -10.11
CA ALA A 235 7.61 -12.15 -8.74
C ALA A 235 7.82 -10.83 -7.98
N THR A 236 8.37 -9.82 -8.67
CA THR A 236 8.70 -8.50 -8.11
C THR A 236 8.37 -7.40 -9.11
N ILE A 237 8.29 -6.14 -8.66
CA ILE A 237 8.04 -5.03 -9.57
C ILE A 237 9.18 -4.89 -10.60
N ALA A 238 10.42 -5.21 -10.20
CA ALA A 238 11.57 -5.17 -11.09
C ALA A 238 11.45 -6.19 -12.23
N THR A 239 11.22 -7.47 -11.89
CA THR A 239 11.07 -8.53 -12.90
C THR A 239 9.90 -8.24 -13.83
N PHE A 240 8.80 -7.74 -13.29
CA PHE A 240 7.61 -7.44 -14.08
C PHE A 240 7.84 -6.30 -15.07
N ILE A 241 8.44 -5.19 -14.62
CA ILE A 241 8.73 -4.04 -15.47
C ILE A 241 9.80 -4.39 -16.52
N THR A 242 10.84 -5.14 -16.16
CA THR A 242 11.84 -5.64 -17.10
C THR A 242 11.18 -6.52 -18.17
N LYS A 243 10.32 -7.47 -17.77
CA LYS A 243 9.64 -8.34 -18.72
C LYS A 243 8.70 -7.57 -19.66
N LEU A 244 8.04 -6.54 -19.14
CA LEU A 244 7.17 -5.65 -19.91
C LEU A 244 7.95 -4.87 -20.97
N GLN A 245 9.16 -4.41 -20.63
CA GLN A 245 10.08 -3.79 -21.58
C GLN A 245 10.53 -4.79 -22.67
N GLU A 246 10.97 -5.99 -22.28
CA GLU A 246 11.42 -7.04 -23.21
C GLU A 246 10.31 -7.46 -24.18
N SER A 247 9.06 -7.46 -23.70
CA SER A 247 7.88 -7.84 -24.48
C SER A 247 7.18 -6.63 -25.11
N ALA A 248 7.82 -5.44 -25.11
CA ALA A 248 7.21 -4.20 -25.56
C ALA A 248 6.66 -4.32 -26.98
N TYR A 249 7.39 -4.95 -27.91
CA TYR A 249 6.95 -5.13 -29.31
C TYR A 249 5.63 -5.90 -29.47
N MET A 250 5.21 -6.70 -28.48
CA MET A 250 3.93 -7.41 -28.47
C MET A 250 2.76 -6.56 -27.95
N VAL A 251 3.08 -5.44 -27.29
CA VAL A 251 2.15 -4.51 -26.65
C VAL A 251 2.11 -3.18 -27.42
N THR A 252 3.24 -2.48 -27.48
CA THR A 252 3.47 -1.24 -28.22
C THR A 252 4.98 -1.00 -28.43
N ASN A 253 5.34 -0.42 -29.58
CA ASN A 253 6.73 -0.03 -29.86
C ASN A 253 7.25 1.13 -29.00
N THR A 254 6.37 1.84 -28.29
CA THR A 254 6.75 3.03 -27.49
C THR A 254 7.43 2.69 -26.17
N MET A 255 7.30 1.46 -25.66
CA MET A 255 7.79 1.07 -24.33
C MET A 255 9.21 0.49 -24.29
N LYS A 256 9.95 0.53 -25.41
CA LYS A 256 11.31 -0.02 -25.51
C LYS A 256 12.32 0.56 -24.50
N ASP A 257 12.10 1.82 -24.10
CA ASP A 257 12.98 2.58 -23.19
C ASP A 257 12.50 2.52 -21.72
N LEU A 258 11.51 1.67 -21.41
CA LEU A 258 11.04 1.43 -20.05
C LEU A 258 12.16 0.83 -19.20
N THR A 259 12.46 1.45 -18.06
CA THR A 259 13.38 0.90 -17.06
C THR A 259 12.70 0.86 -15.69
N VAL A 260 13.13 -0.07 -14.83
CA VAL A 260 12.62 -0.17 -13.45
C VAL A 260 12.80 1.15 -12.71
N ARG A 261 14.00 1.75 -12.81
CA ARG A 261 14.31 3.04 -12.19
C ARG A 261 13.39 4.16 -12.70
N GLY A 262 13.27 4.30 -14.02
CA GLY A 262 12.42 5.33 -14.62
C GLY A 262 10.94 5.16 -14.25
N TYR A 263 10.47 3.92 -14.15
CA TYR A 263 9.12 3.62 -13.67
C TYR A 263 8.91 4.05 -12.22
N VAL A 264 9.81 3.64 -11.32
CA VAL A 264 9.73 3.96 -9.89
C VAL A 264 9.81 5.47 -9.64
N GLU A 265 10.71 6.18 -10.32
CA GLU A 265 10.81 7.65 -10.23
C GLU A 265 9.52 8.33 -10.70
N ALA A 266 8.95 7.89 -11.83
CA ALA A 266 7.68 8.41 -12.33
C ALA A 266 6.49 8.08 -11.40
N PHE A 267 6.49 6.90 -10.77
CA PHE A 267 5.50 6.49 -9.79
C PHE A 267 5.52 7.40 -8.56
N CYS A 268 6.71 7.61 -7.96
CA CYS A 268 6.86 8.52 -6.82
C CYS A 268 6.46 9.96 -7.17
N LYS A 269 6.81 10.44 -8.37
CA LYS A 269 6.39 11.77 -8.83
C LYS A 269 4.87 11.89 -8.98
N MET A 270 4.21 10.81 -9.38
CA MET A 270 2.76 10.79 -9.58
C MET A 270 2.00 10.65 -8.26
N TYR A 271 2.36 9.69 -7.41
CA TYR A 271 1.57 9.31 -6.23
C TYR A 271 2.17 9.75 -4.89
N GLY A 272 3.41 10.25 -4.89
CA GLY A 272 4.19 10.57 -3.70
C GLY A 272 4.97 9.38 -3.16
N ASP A 273 6.06 9.66 -2.44
CA ASP A 273 6.98 8.65 -1.92
C ASP A 273 6.32 7.68 -0.92
N ALA A 274 5.32 8.15 -0.16
CA ALA A 274 4.56 7.30 0.77
C ALA A 274 3.82 6.14 0.08
N ALA A 275 3.56 6.25 -1.23
CA ALA A 275 2.90 5.22 -2.00
C ALA A 275 3.83 4.11 -2.49
N LEU A 276 5.15 4.28 -2.37
CA LEU A 276 6.15 3.45 -3.06
C LEU A 276 5.97 1.94 -2.80
N PHE A 277 5.78 1.53 -1.54
CA PHE A 277 5.62 0.12 -1.20
C PHE A 277 4.27 -0.49 -1.61
N ALA A 278 3.31 0.31 -2.07
CA ALA A 278 2.08 -0.21 -2.66
C ALA A 278 2.33 -1.02 -3.93
N LEU A 279 3.47 -0.79 -4.61
CA LEU A 279 3.86 -1.55 -5.81
C LEU A 279 4.11 -3.05 -5.55
N GLU A 280 4.35 -3.45 -4.30
CA GLU A 280 4.71 -4.84 -3.98
C GLU A 280 4.03 -5.38 -2.70
N ASN A 281 3.37 -4.52 -1.91
CA ASN A 281 2.77 -4.92 -0.64
C ASN A 281 1.30 -4.49 -0.51
N PHE A 282 0.46 -5.48 -0.21
CA PHE A 282 -0.99 -5.30 -0.07
C PHE A 282 -1.37 -4.28 1.02
N ASN A 283 -0.71 -4.31 2.18
CA ASN A 283 -1.06 -3.42 3.29
C ASN A 283 -0.77 -1.95 2.93
N TYR A 284 0.32 -1.70 2.21
CA TYR A 284 0.66 -0.35 1.73
C TYR A 284 -0.27 0.08 0.59
N PHE A 285 -0.72 -0.84 -0.27
CA PHE A 285 -1.77 -0.55 -1.24
C PHE A 285 -3.07 -0.11 -0.56
N ILE A 286 -3.53 -0.84 0.48
CA ILE A 286 -4.72 -0.46 1.24
C ILE A 286 -4.55 0.87 1.97
N PHE A 287 -3.38 1.15 2.56
CA PHE A 287 -3.08 2.45 3.18
C PHE A 287 -3.31 3.61 2.20
N ASN A 288 -2.89 3.47 0.94
CA ASN A 288 -3.06 4.54 -0.03
C ASN A 288 -4.53 4.80 -0.37
N ILE A 289 -5.34 3.74 -0.43
CA ILE A 289 -6.78 3.85 -0.63
C ILE A 289 -7.43 4.47 0.61
N ALA A 290 -7.10 4.01 1.82
CA ALA A 290 -7.65 4.56 3.05
C ALA A 290 -7.30 6.04 3.22
N SER A 291 -6.07 6.44 2.88
CA SER A 291 -5.64 7.84 2.88
C SER A 291 -6.49 8.72 1.96
N ALA A 292 -6.78 8.24 0.76
CA ALA A 292 -7.58 9.00 -0.20
C ALA A 292 -9.08 9.02 0.17
N VAL A 293 -9.67 7.87 0.49
CA VAL A 293 -11.08 7.74 0.90
C VAL A 293 -11.40 8.57 2.15
N ASN A 294 -10.52 8.55 3.15
CA ASN A 294 -10.73 9.28 4.40
C ASN A 294 -10.26 10.74 4.34
N GLY A 295 -9.67 11.17 3.22
CA GLY A 295 -9.15 12.52 3.02
C GLY A 295 -8.00 12.88 3.97
N GLY A 296 -7.07 11.95 4.20
CA GLY A 296 -5.92 12.12 5.09
C GLY A 296 -4.75 12.88 4.45
N PHE A 297 -4.72 13.01 3.12
CA PHE A 297 -3.63 13.68 2.38
C PHE A 297 -2.21 13.17 2.75
N LEU A 298 -2.06 11.87 3.02
CA LEU A 298 -0.75 11.24 3.31
C LEU A 298 -0.04 10.74 2.04
N ASN A 299 -0.73 10.80 0.91
CA ASN A 299 -0.25 10.53 -0.44
C ASN A 299 -0.74 11.64 -1.38
N ASN A 300 -0.40 11.57 -2.67
CA ASN A 300 -0.97 12.49 -3.65
C ASN A 300 -2.44 12.13 -3.93
N GLN A 301 -3.33 12.61 -3.06
CA GLN A 301 -4.75 12.29 -3.09
C GLN A 301 -5.39 12.60 -4.45
N TYR A 302 -5.07 13.73 -5.08
CA TYR A 302 -5.61 14.08 -6.40
C TYR A 302 -5.29 13.02 -7.47
N ALA A 303 -4.09 12.43 -7.42
CA ALA A 303 -3.72 11.36 -8.36
C ALA A 303 -4.48 10.05 -8.07
N PHE A 304 -4.79 9.78 -6.79
CA PHE A 304 -5.56 8.60 -6.39
C PHE A 304 -7.06 8.76 -6.64
N ASP A 305 -7.67 9.91 -6.36
CA ASP A 305 -9.11 10.16 -6.50
C ASP A 305 -9.63 9.84 -7.91
N ASP A 306 -8.84 10.19 -8.93
CA ASP A 306 -9.10 9.89 -10.33
C ASP A 306 -9.15 8.37 -10.65
N ILE A 307 -8.54 7.52 -9.82
CA ILE A 307 -8.37 6.08 -10.08
C ILE A 307 -9.25 5.25 -9.15
N ILE A 308 -9.32 5.65 -7.88
CA ILE A 308 -10.03 4.87 -6.87
C ILE A 308 -11.54 4.97 -7.07
N GLY A 309 -12.08 6.19 -7.28
CA GLY A 309 -13.52 6.44 -7.35
C GLY A 309 -14.36 5.61 -6.36
N LYS A 310 -15.53 5.15 -6.81
CA LYS A 310 -16.41 4.26 -6.03
C LYS A 310 -15.80 2.88 -5.76
N SER A 311 -14.86 2.44 -6.59
CA SER A 311 -14.19 1.13 -6.45
C SER A 311 -13.29 1.11 -5.21
N GLY A 312 -12.62 2.22 -4.93
CA GLY A 312 -11.83 2.46 -3.72
C GLY A 312 -12.69 2.39 -2.46
N ASP A 313 -13.82 3.07 -2.45
CA ASP A 313 -14.75 3.06 -1.30
C ASP A 313 -15.20 1.63 -0.96
N LYS A 314 -15.59 0.85 -1.97
CA LYS A 314 -15.99 -0.54 -1.80
C LYS A 314 -14.84 -1.41 -1.28
N LEU A 315 -13.64 -1.23 -1.84
CA LEU A 315 -12.47 -1.99 -1.41
C LEU A 315 -12.10 -1.65 0.04
N TYR A 316 -12.06 -0.35 0.39
CA TYR A 316 -11.85 0.10 1.75
C TYR A 316 -12.89 -0.50 2.71
N ALA A 317 -14.18 -0.43 2.37
CA ALA A 317 -15.25 -0.99 3.18
C ALA A 317 -15.09 -2.50 3.42
N VAL A 318 -14.69 -3.27 2.41
CA VAL A 318 -14.46 -4.72 2.55
C VAL A 318 -13.31 -5.01 3.50
N VAL A 319 -12.18 -4.31 3.37
CA VAL A 319 -11.02 -4.54 4.23
C VAL A 319 -11.29 -4.04 5.65
N ALA A 320 -11.96 -2.90 5.80
CA ALA A 320 -12.34 -2.35 7.10
C ALA A 320 -13.32 -3.29 7.84
N ASN A 321 -14.36 -3.78 7.16
CA ASN A 321 -15.30 -4.73 7.75
C ASN A 321 -14.64 -6.06 8.11
N PHE A 322 -13.70 -6.53 7.29
CA PHE A 322 -12.90 -7.71 7.62
C PHE A 322 -12.07 -7.48 8.88
N ALA A 323 -11.42 -6.32 9.01
CA ALA A 323 -10.63 -6.01 10.20
C ALA A 323 -11.50 -5.83 11.46
N LYS A 324 -12.76 -5.42 11.31
CA LYS A 324 -13.72 -5.27 12.39
C LYS A 324 -14.27 -6.60 12.92
N GLY A 325 -14.58 -7.54 12.02
CA GLY A 325 -15.20 -8.82 12.37
C GLY A 325 -14.21 -9.90 12.83
N LYS A 326 -13.04 -9.50 13.32
CA LYS A 326 -11.87 -10.37 13.51
C LYS A 326 -11.34 -10.35 14.93
#